data_AF-A0A835XSP2-F1
#
_entry.id   AF-A0A835XSP2-F1
#
_cell.length_a   1.000
_cell.length_b   1.000
_cell.length_c   1.000
_cell.angle_alpha   90.00
_cell.angle_beta   90.00
_cell.angle_gamma   90.00
#
_symmetry.space_group_name_H-M   'P 1'
#
loop_
_entity.id
_entity.type
_entity.pdbx_description
1 polymer ?
#
loop_
_entity_poly.entity_id
_entity_poly.type
_entity_poly.pdbx_seq_one_letter_code
_entity_poly.pdbx_strand_id
1 'polypeptide(L)'
;MLGRLLRGAVAATAQQAQRCEQLMATSGRLLVAAETASAGTPNLGETPSDCDRGAACSVPGLDVVARTGSNSLASTSLRCPGDSRGHSTGPSSSGSLSTGLQLQQLRAFGYLPPKPRFHLPERISAIVQDKIRAHQRAKPPAPEVPPLGPRPLQDSSLRVGCIATKAGMTQEWDEHGVRVPLTVLWIDECQVVGVKTHEVHGYTALMLGSGHKRQKCLAPSQAGFFLKAGVPFKKLVAEWPVSPDALLPVGTRIGGAHFVAGQRVDVTGWTKWRGFQGVMRRWGFKGQPASHGVSLSHRAPGAIGNRQDPGRVWKGKKLPGCMGNERRTVHNCLVYKVDASRNLVYVRGQVPGPAGRSVFLRDSRLANSALRATWGVPFPTHIPSPEAAAAEPAPGDVTAALPDPASVGVYRNPADPYRMYREETDYFQGITWKKGD
;
A
#
# COMPACT_ATOMS: atom_id res chain seq x y z
N MET A 1 -0.63 51.22 -6.02
CA MET A 1 -0.88 50.25 -4.92
C MET A 1 -0.14 48.92 -5.09
N LEU A 2 -0.14 48.29 -6.28
CA LEU A 2 0.57 47.02 -6.53
C LEU A 2 2.08 47.04 -6.18
N GLY A 3 2.78 48.13 -6.49
CA GLY A 3 4.22 48.25 -6.21
C GLY A 3 4.60 48.32 -4.72
N ARG A 4 3.69 48.78 -3.84
CA ARG A 4 3.91 48.75 -2.38
C ARG A 4 3.66 47.36 -1.80
N LEU A 5 2.71 46.60 -2.35
CA LEU A 5 2.43 45.22 -1.95
C LEU A 5 3.58 44.28 -2.33
N LEU A 6 4.17 44.44 -3.52
CA LEU A 6 5.31 43.63 -3.96
C LEU A 6 6.57 43.91 -3.13
N ARG A 7 6.87 45.17 -2.80
CA ARG A 7 8.00 45.50 -1.91
C ARG A 7 7.81 44.96 -0.49
N GLY A 8 6.58 44.95 0.02
CA GLY A 8 6.25 44.35 1.32
C GLY A 8 6.47 42.83 1.36
N ALA A 9 6.10 42.12 0.30
CA ALA A 9 6.31 40.66 0.20
C ALA A 9 7.80 40.29 0.08
N VAL A 10 8.60 41.08 -0.65
CA VAL A 10 10.04 40.86 -0.77
C VAL A 10 10.77 41.17 0.55
N ALA A 11 10.35 42.22 1.27
CA ALA A 11 10.92 42.53 2.60
C ALA A 11 10.59 41.45 3.65
N ALA A 12 9.37 40.90 3.63
CA ALA A 12 8.96 39.84 4.54
C ALA A 12 9.72 38.52 4.31
N THR A 13 9.98 38.17 3.05
CA THR A 13 10.75 36.97 2.70
C THR A 13 12.24 37.10 3.06
N ALA A 14 12.83 38.29 2.91
CA ALA A 14 14.20 38.57 3.34
C ALA A 14 14.36 38.48 4.87
N GLN A 15 13.41 39.04 5.64
CA GLN A 15 13.43 38.93 7.11
C GLN A 15 13.25 37.48 7.59
N GLN A 16 12.49 36.67 6.86
CA GLN A 16 12.28 35.26 7.19
C GLN A 16 13.51 34.40 6.87
N ALA A 17 14.24 34.72 5.81
CA ALA A 17 15.52 34.08 5.49
C ALA A 17 16.59 34.38 6.56
N GLN A 18 16.72 35.65 6.98
CA GLN A 18 17.66 36.05 8.03
C GLN A 18 17.36 35.39 9.39
N ARG A 19 16.07 35.18 9.72
CA ARG A 19 15.67 34.43 10.92
C ARG A 19 16.03 32.95 10.85
N CYS A 20 15.94 32.32 9.67
CA CYS A 20 16.35 30.94 9.48
C CYS A 20 17.86 30.76 9.63
N GLU A 21 18.67 31.69 9.10
CA GLU A 21 20.13 31.65 9.27
C GLU A 21 20.55 31.81 10.74
N GLN A 22 19.90 32.70 11.49
CA GLN A 22 20.15 32.86 12.93
C GLN A 22 19.76 31.62 13.75
N LEU A 23 18.71 30.90 13.34
CA LEU A 23 18.30 29.63 13.97
C LEU A 23 19.27 28.48 13.66
N MET A 24 19.85 28.44 12.46
CA MET A 24 20.86 27.44 12.10
C MET A 24 22.21 27.70 12.79
N ALA A 25 22.61 28.96 12.92
CA ALA A 25 23.83 29.35 13.63
C ALA A 25 23.78 29.02 15.15
N THR A 26 22.59 29.09 15.76
CA THR A 26 22.41 28.79 17.19
C THR A 26 22.30 27.29 17.48
N SER A 27 21.77 26.50 16.54
CA SER A 27 21.71 25.04 16.66
C SER A 27 23.05 24.34 16.41
N GLY A 28 23.92 24.93 15.57
CA GLY A 28 25.30 24.46 15.38
C GLY A 28 26.18 24.56 16.64
N ARG A 29 25.95 25.55 17.51
CA ARG A 29 26.70 25.71 18.78
C ARG A 29 26.30 24.70 19.87
N LEU A 30 25.10 24.11 19.78
CA LEU A 30 24.62 23.14 20.77
C LEU A 30 25.14 21.72 20.52
N LEU A 31 25.50 21.38 19.28
CA LEU A 31 26.03 20.06 18.93
C LEU A 31 27.50 19.89 19.32
N VAL A 32 28.32 20.95 19.23
CA VAL A 32 29.75 20.90 19.58
C VAL A 32 29.98 20.76 21.10
N ALA A 33 29.05 21.20 21.93
CA ALA A 33 29.17 21.08 23.39
C ALA A 33 28.86 19.66 23.92
N ALA A 34 28.28 18.77 23.11
CA ALA A 34 27.90 17.42 23.53
C ALA A 34 28.98 16.36 23.27
N GLU A 35 29.97 16.63 22.42
CA GLU A 35 30.98 15.64 22.01
C GLU A 35 32.21 15.56 22.94
N THR A 36 32.41 16.51 23.87
CA THR A 36 33.62 16.53 24.73
C THR A 36 33.47 15.81 26.08
N ALA A 37 32.41 15.04 26.31
CA ALA A 37 32.16 14.38 27.59
C ALA A 37 31.90 12.86 27.45
N SER A 38 32.80 12.10 26.82
CA SER A 38 32.96 10.68 27.11
C SER A 38 34.28 10.12 26.54
N ALA A 39 35.32 10.11 27.37
CA ALA A 39 36.49 9.24 27.19
C ALA A 39 36.77 8.57 28.54
N GLY A 40 36.65 7.25 28.59
CA GLY A 40 36.81 6.43 29.79
C GLY A 40 38.05 5.53 29.72
N THR A 41 38.41 4.96 30.86
CA THR A 41 39.35 3.82 31.08
C THR A 41 39.29 3.38 32.58
N PRO A 42 39.78 2.19 33.03
CA PRO A 42 39.11 0.88 32.90
C PRO A 42 39.15 -0.02 34.18
N ASN A 43 38.60 -1.24 34.05
CA ASN A 43 38.95 -2.54 34.68
C ASN A 43 38.40 -3.02 36.05
N LEU A 44 38.37 -4.37 36.12
CA LEU A 44 38.09 -5.34 37.20
C LEU A 44 36.61 -5.81 37.26
N GLY A 45 36.23 -7.08 37.03
CA GLY A 45 36.92 -8.35 37.14
C GLY A 45 36.44 -9.05 38.42
N GLU A 46 35.46 -9.97 38.34
CA GLU A 46 35.24 -11.11 39.26
C GLU A 46 33.95 -11.90 38.94
N THR A 47 34.11 -13.22 38.83
CA THR A 47 33.08 -14.29 38.88
C THR A 47 32.89 -14.75 40.33
N PRO A 48 31.77 -15.40 40.76
CA PRO A 48 31.68 -16.87 40.62
C PRO A 48 30.27 -17.53 40.57
N SER A 49 30.27 -18.77 40.06
CA SER A 49 29.60 -20.03 40.49
C SER A 49 28.07 -20.15 40.72
N ASP A 50 27.48 -21.04 39.91
CA ASP A 50 26.63 -22.22 40.22
C ASP A 50 25.76 -22.29 41.48
N CYS A 51 24.49 -22.69 41.31
CA CYS A 51 23.79 -23.75 42.06
C CYS A 51 22.40 -24.09 41.45
N ASP A 52 22.32 -25.30 40.89
CA ASP A 52 21.27 -26.34 40.92
C ASP A 52 19.74 -26.08 40.98
N ARG A 53 19.07 -26.81 40.06
CA ARG A 53 17.89 -27.71 40.19
C ARG A 53 16.58 -27.22 40.84
N GLY A 54 15.57 -27.08 39.97
CA GLY A 54 14.47 -28.05 39.83
C GLY A 54 13.41 -28.14 40.93
N ALA A 55 12.16 -27.80 40.59
CA ALA A 55 10.96 -28.59 40.93
C ALA A 55 9.71 -28.01 40.24
N ALA A 56 8.98 -28.89 39.57
CA ALA A 56 7.64 -28.68 39.07
C ALA A 56 6.62 -28.71 40.22
N CYS A 57 5.52 -27.97 40.11
CA CYS A 57 4.24 -28.32 40.72
C CYS A 57 3.06 -27.66 39.98
N SER A 58 2.03 -28.48 39.85
CA SER A 58 0.81 -28.43 39.04
C SER A 58 -0.32 -27.51 39.56
N VAL A 59 -1.09 -26.96 38.60
CA VAL A 59 -2.54 -26.62 38.47
C VAL A 59 -3.45 -26.59 39.72
N PRO A 60 -4.55 -25.77 39.79
CA PRO A 60 -5.72 -25.91 38.90
C PRO A 60 -6.40 -24.59 38.45
N GLY A 61 -7.33 -24.73 37.50
CA GLY A 61 -8.02 -23.65 36.82
C GLY A 61 -9.16 -22.98 37.62
N LEU A 62 -9.63 -21.88 37.05
CA LEU A 62 -10.91 -21.26 37.39
C LEU A 62 -11.39 -20.43 36.19
N ASP A 63 -12.56 -20.82 35.69
CA ASP A 63 -13.35 -20.11 34.70
C ASP A 63 -13.78 -18.73 35.22
N VAL A 64 -13.45 -17.68 34.47
CA VAL A 64 -14.18 -16.40 34.58
C VAL A 64 -14.38 -15.80 33.19
N VAL A 65 -15.65 -15.84 32.77
CA VAL A 65 -16.22 -15.08 31.67
C VAL A 65 -15.99 -13.57 31.92
N ALA A 66 -15.26 -12.89 31.03
CA ALA A 66 -15.10 -11.44 31.09
C ALA A 66 -15.48 -10.78 29.75
N ARG A 67 -16.51 -9.94 29.84
CA ARG A 67 -17.12 -9.12 28.80
C ARG A 67 -16.09 -8.29 28.03
N THR A 68 -16.25 -8.25 26.72
CA THR A 68 -15.54 -7.35 25.80
C THR A 68 -15.97 -5.90 26.06
N GLY A 69 -15.15 -5.18 26.83
CA GLY A 69 -15.20 -3.71 26.95
C GLY A 69 -14.12 -3.09 26.09
N SER A 70 -14.52 -2.31 25.08
CA SER A 70 -13.65 -1.50 24.25
C SER A 70 -13.00 -0.38 25.07
N ASN A 71 -11.74 -0.53 25.43
CA ASN A 71 -10.95 0.55 26.03
C ASN A 71 -9.83 0.99 25.08
N SER A 72 -9.99 2.20 24.57
CA SER A 72 -9.00 2.99 23.86
C SER A 72 -7.78 3.24 24.76
N LEU A 73 -6.73 2.45 24.58
CA LEU A 73 -5.48 2.66 25.30
C LEU A 73 -4.64 3.74 24.62
N ALA A 74 -4.51 4.87 25.32
CA ALA A 74 -3.51 5.88 25.08
C ALA A 74 -2.10 5.27 25.22
N SER A 75 -1.24 5.52 24.24
CA SER A 75 0.17 5.13 24.22
C SER A 75 0.93 5.74 25.39
N THR A 76 1.18 4.97 26.46
CA THR A 76 2.14 5.30 27.51
C THR A 76 3.52 4.74 27.14
N SER A 77 4.46 5.63 26.82
CA SER A 77 5.86 5.28 26.64
C SER A 77 6.48 4.96 28.01
N LEU A 78 6.77 3.69 28.29
CA LEU A 78 7.58 3.28 29.45
C LEU A 78 9.00 2.96 28.96
N ARG A 79 9.99 3.72 29.43
CA ARG A 79 11.41 3.35 29.33
C ARG A 79 11.68 2.21 30.31
N CYS A 80 12.49 1.24 29.89
CA CYS A 80 13.09 0.25 30.77
C CYS A 80 14.30 0.89 31.48
N PRO A 81 14.44 0.77 32.81
CA PRO A 81 15.72 1.00 33.49
C PRO A 81 16.49 -0.32 33.66
N GLY A 82 17.81 -0.25 33.47
CA GLY A 82 18.75 -1.33 33.75
C GLY A 82 19.03 -1.48 35.24
N ASP A 83 19.46 -2.69 35.61
CA ASP A 83 19.76 -3.14 36.97
C ASP A 83 20.96 -2.41 37.61
N SER A 84 20.81 -2.01 38.87
CA SER A 84 21.91 -1.96 39.84
C SER A 84 21.37 -2.04 41.27
N ARG A 85 21.93 -2.96 42.07
CA ARG A 85 21.49 -3.36 43.41
C ARG A 85 21.85 -2.35 44.50
N GLY A 86 20.94 -2.28 45.48
CA GLY A 86 20.99 -1.81 46.88
C GLY A 86 22.16 -0.97 47.41
N HIS A 87 21.82 0.13 48.10
CA HIS A 87 22.08 0.36 49.53
C HIS A 87 21.14 1.47 50.05
N SER A 88 20.64 1.30 51.27
CA SER A 88 19.70 2.18 51.96
C SER A 88 20.42 3.32 52.69
N THR A 89 20.16 4.58 52.31
CA THR A 89 20.26 5.77 53.18
C THR A 89 19.68 7.00 52.47
N GLY A 90 18.70 7.67 53.10
CA GLY A 90 18.41 9.11 52.98
C GLY A 90 17.99 9.71 51.61
N PRO A 91 16.95 10.56 51.54
CA PRO A 91 16.61 11.24 50.30
C PRO A 91 17.47 12.51 50.16
N SER A 92 18.55 12.43 49.37
CA SER A 92 19.26 13.62 48.90
C SER A 92 19.62 13.55 47.41
N SER A 93 18.87 14.36 46.66
CA SER A 93 19.32 15.17 45.51
C SER A 93 19.41 14.58 44.09
N SER A 94 19.10 15.48 43.16
CA SER A 94 19.63 15.60 41.78
C SER A 94 18.93 14.86 40.63
N GLY A 95 17.74 15.35 40.27
CA GLY A 95 17.24 15.31 38.89
C GLY A 95 17.00 16.74 38.43
N SER A 96 17.74 17.22 37.42
CA SER A 96 17.76 18.61 36.97
C SER A 96 16.36 19.14 36.64
N LEU A 97 15.77 19.85 37.59
CA LEU A 97 14.67 20.77 37.34
C LEU A 97 15.26 21.87 36.47
N SER A 98 14.82 21.97 35.22
CA SER A 98 14.92 23.22 34.47
C SER A 98 14.44 24.33 35.40
N THR A 99 15.36 25.18 35.84
CA THR A 99 15.10 26.34 36.70
C THR A 99 13.81 27.01 36.26
N GLY A 100 12.90 27.32 37.19
CA GLY A 100 11.58 27.89 36.88
C GLY A 100 11.63 29.09 35.93
N LEU A 101 12.75 29.81 35.90
CA LEU A 101 13.07 30.90 34.97
C LEU A 101 13.16 30.46 33.49
N GLN A 102 13.73 29.28 33.18
CA GLN A 102 13.76 28.74 31.81
C GLN A 102 12.35 28.36 31.33
N LEU A 103 11.52 27.79 32.20
CA LEU A 103 10.12 27.48 31.90
C LEU A 103 9.28 28.76 31.74
N GLN A 104 9.61 29.83 32.47
CA GLN A 104 8.94 31.12 32.38
C GLN A 104 9.30 31.87 31.09
N GLN A 105 10.55 31.76 30.63
CA GLN A 105 11.00 32.27 29.32
C GLN A 105 10.33 31.52 28.15
N LEU A 106 10.13 30.20 28.27
CA LEU A 106 9.47 29.39 27.24
C LEU A 106 7.95 29.66 27.14
N ARG A 107 7.29 30.13 28.22
CA ARG A 107 5.89 30.58 28.19
C ARG A 107 5.68 31.81 27.32
N ALA A 108 6.65 32.72 27.24
CA ALA A 108 6.60 33.89 26.36
C ALA A 108 6.53 33.50 24.87
N PHE A 109 7.01 32.30 24.53
CA PHE A 109 6.94 31.70 23.18
C PHE A 109 5.73 30.78 22.98
N GLY A 110 4.76 30.77 23.91
CA GLY A 110 3.54 29.97 23.79
C GLY A 110 3.71 28.46 24.05
N TYR A 111 4.85 28.03 24.62
CA TYR A 111 5.01 26.63 25.03
C TYR A 111 4.13 26.33 26.26
N LEU A 112 3.05 25.58 26.03
CA LEU A 112 2.30 24.93 27.10
C LEU A 112 3.18 23.85 27.75
N PRO A 113 3.25 23.77 29.09
CA PRO A 113 3.96 22.67 29.75
C PRO A 113 3.35 21.33 29.30
N PRO A 114 4.16 20.28 29.11
CA PRO A 114 3.64 18.96 28.78
C PRO A 114 2.58 18.58 29.81
N LYS A 115 1.42 18.09 29.34
CA LYS A 115 0.33 17.67 30.24
C LYS A 115 0.88 16.70 31.30
N PRO A 116 0.53 16.87 32.58
CA PRO A 116 1.00 15.98 33.63
C PRO A 116 0.62 14.54 33.27
N ARG A 117 1.63 13.68 33.12
CA ARG A 117 1.42 12.26 32.87
C ARG A 117 1.00 11.63 34.18
N PHE A 118 -0.11 10.88 34.17
CA PHE A 118 -0.53 10.13 35.35
C PHE A 118 0.54 9.07 35.69
N HIS A 119 1.15 9.18 36.86
CA HIS A 119 2.10 8.19 37.36
C HIS A 119 1.32 7.10 38.10
N LEU A 120 1.41 5.87 37.61
CA LEU A 120 0.83 4.71 38.29
C LEU A 120 1.59 4.46 39.60
N PRO A 121 0.90 4.12 40.71
CA PRO A 121 1.55 3.61 41.90
C PRO A 121 2.51 2.46 41.58
N GLU A 122 3.67 2.39 42.24
CA GLU A 122 4.75 1.47 41.91
C GLU A 122 4.30 0.02 41.80
N ARG A 123 3.45 -0.43 42.74
CA ARG A 123 2.86 -1.78 42.73
C ARG A 123 2.06 -2.09 41.46
N ILE A 124 1.27 -1.13 40.98
CA ILE A 124 0.47 -1.30 39.75
C ILE A 124 1.40 -1.25 38.54
N SER A 125 2.41 -0.37 38.57
CA SER A 125 3.40 -0.27 37.50
C SER A 125 4.17 -1.58 37.29
N ALA A 126 4.56 -2.26 38.38
CA ALA A 126 5.23 -3.56 38.35
C ALA A 126 4.34 -4.64 37.74
N ILE A 127 3.08 -4.74 38.18
CA ILE A 127 2.11 -5.69 37.63
C ILE A 127 1.89 -5.46 36.12
N VAL A 128 1.80 -4.20 35.71
CA VAL A 128 1.64 -3.86 34.28
C VAL A 128 2.89 -4.25 33.50
N GLN A 129 4.09 -3.99 34.02
CA GLN A 129 5.35 -4.38 33.38
C GLN A 129 5.48 -5.90 33.26
N ASP A 130 5.10 -6.65 34.29
CA ASP A 130 5.13 -8.12 34.26
C ASP A 130 4.14 -8.67 33.23
N LYS A 131 2.94 -8.09 33.11
CA LYS A 131 1.99 -8.45 32.05
C LYS A 131 2.52 -8.10 30.66
N ILE A 132 3.19 -6.97 30.49
CA ILE A 132 3.83 -6.60 29.22
C ILE A 132 4.93 -7.60 28.87
N ARG A 133 5.81 -7.94 29.83
CA ARG A 133 6.88 -8.93 29.66
C ARG A 133 6.32 -10.32 29.34
N ALA A 134 5.27 -10.75 30.05
CA ALA A 134 4.58 -12.01 29.78
C ALA A 134 3.96 -12.02 28.38
N HIS A 135 3.32 -10.93 27.96
CA HIS A 135 2.78 -10.80 26.60
C HIS A 135 3.89 -10.81 25.54
N GLN A 136 5.03 -10.16 25.81
CA GLN A 136 6.20 -10.18 24.92
C GLN A 136 6.80 -11.58 24.80
N ARG A 137 6.87 -12.35 25.89
CA ARG A 137 7.32 -13.75 25.91
C ARG A 137 6.33 -14.70 25.21
N ALA A 138 5.04 -14.46 25.37
CA ALA A 138 3.98 -15.26 24.74
C ALA A 138 3.79 -14.94 23.25
N LYS A 139 4.32 -13.80 22.78
CA LYS A 139 4.24 -13.43 21.37
C LYS A 139 5.07 -14.42 20.56
N PRO A 140 4.48 -15.12 19.56
CA PRO A 140 5.24 -16.03 18.73
C PRO A 140 6.40 -15.27 18.05
N PRO A 141 7.54 -15.95 17.84
CA PRO A 141 8.66 -15.35 17.11
C PRO A 141 8.14 -14.80 15.78
N ALA A 142 8.68 -13.65 15.36
CA ALA A 142 8.28 -13.08 14.08
C ALA A 142 8.57 -14.12 12.99
N PRO A 143 7.61 -14.40 12.10
CA PRO A 143 7.83 -15.40 11.05
C PRO A 143 9.06 -15.01 10.24
N GLU A 144 9.95 -15.97 10.01
CA GLU A 144 11.13 -15.78 9.18
C GLU A 144 10.68 -15.56 7.74
N VAL A 145 10.81 -14.32 7.26
CA VAL A 145 10.50 -13.98 5.87
C VAL A 145 11.75 -14.29 5.04
N PRO A 146 11.65 -15.10 3.98
CA PRO A 146 12.82 -15.48 3.21
C PRO A 146 13.43 -14.25 2.52
N PRO A 147 14.77 -14.18 2.40
CA PRO A 147 15.46 -13.03 1.83
C PRO A 147 15.05 -12.79 0.38
N LEU A 148 15.17 -11.53 -0.06
CA LEU A 148 14.86 -11.14 -1.43
C LEU A 148 15.86 -11.81 -2.39
N GLY A 149 15.38 -12.75 -3.20
CA GLY A 149 16.19 -13.49 -4.17
C GLY A 149 15.32 -14.18 -5.23
N PRO A 150 15.87 -14.43 -6.43
CA PRO A 150 15.13 -15.13 -7.49
C PRO A 150 14.86 -16.58 -7.07
N ARG A 151 13.67 -17.07 -7.42
CA ARG A 151 13.23 -18.44 -7.12
C ARG A 151 12.60 -19.06 -8.36
N PRO A 152 12.61 -20.39 -8.53
CA PRO A 152 11.88 -21.04 -9.63
C PRO A 152 10.38 -20.92 -9.39
N LEU A 153 9.63 -20.59 -10.45
CA LEU A 153 8.17 -20.57 -10.42
C LEU A 153 7.63 -22.01 -10.50
N GLN A 154 6.82 -22.42 -9.53
CA GLN A 154 6.11 -23.70 -9.55
C GLN A 154 4.68 -23.52 -10.08
N ASP A 155 4.02 -24.61 -10.49
CA ASP A 155 2.64 -24.56 -11.00
C ASP A 155 1.61 -24.09 -9.95
N SER A 156 1.85 -24.41 -8.68
CA SER A 156 1.01 -24.01 -7.55
C SER A 156 1.32 -22.59 -7.03
N SER A 157 2.38 -21.96 -7.51
CA SER A 157 2.84 -20.65 -7.05
C SER A 157 1.85 -19.56 -7.41
N LEU A 158 1.49 -18.75 -6.42
CA LEU A 158 0.66 -17.56 -6.55
C LEU A 158 1.51 -16.33 -6.28
N ARG A 159 1.91 -15.67 -7.36
CA ARG A 159 2.69 -14.44 -7.31
C ARG A 159 1.87 -13.27 -6.78
N VAL A 160 2.57 -12.32 -6.16
CA VAL A 160 1.97 -11.09 -5.65
C VAL A 160 1.40 -10.23 -6.80
N GLY A 161 0.30 -9.52 -6.53
CA GLY A 161 -0.23 -8.52 -7.44
C GLY A 161 0.34 -7.12 -7.19
N CYS A 162 -0.32 -6.09 -7.69
CA CYS A 162 0.03 -4.70 -7.39
C CYS A 162 -1.21 -3.81 -7.27
N ILE A 163 -1.02 -2.63 -6.69
CA ILE A 163 -1.98 -1.53 -6.72
C ILE A 163 -1.53 -0.55 -7.80
N ALA A 164 -2.45 -0.20 -8.69
CA ALA A 164 -2.23 0.86 -9.66
C ALA A 164 -3.37 1.89 -9.58
N THR A 165 -3.14 3.07 -10.12
CA THR A 165 -4.16 4.08 -10.35
C THR A 165 -4.46 4.13 -11.85
N LYS A 166 -5.74 4.07 -12.22
CA LYS A 166 -6.15 4.20 -13.62
C LYS A 166 -5.89 5.62 -14.09
N ALA A 167 -4.89 5.85 -14.93
CA ALA A 167 -4.54 7.19 -15.40
C ALA A 167 -5.50 7.67 -16.50
N GLY A 168 -5.79 6.81 -17.49
CA GLY A 168 -6.61 7.16 -18.64
C GLY A 168 -6.70 6.04 -19.65
N MET A 169 -7.17 6.38 -20.86
CA MET A 169 -7.21 5.46 -22.00
C MET A 169 -6.54 6.13 -23.20
N THR A 170 -5.80 5.33 -23.96
CA THR A 170 -5.12 5.72 -25.19
C THR A 170 -5.36 4.64 -26.24
N GLN A 171 -4.79 4.82 -27.42
CA GLN A 171 -4.79 3.83 -28.47
C GLN A 171 -3.40 3.77 -29.08
N GLU A 172 -2.99 2.57 -29.47
CA GLU A 172 -1.78 2.34 -30.26
C GLU A 172 -2.15 1.49 -31.47
N TRP A 173 -1.32 1.58 -32.51
CA TRP A 173 -1.45 0.76 -33.70
C TRP A 173 -0.47 -0.41 -33.58
N ASP A 174 -0.97 -1.61 -33.85
CA ASP A 174 -0.15 -2.81 -33.94
C ASP A 174 0.68 -2.79 -35.24
N GLU A 175 1.68 -3.67 -35.35
CA GLU A 175 2.54 -3.80 -36.54
C GLU A 175 1.72 -4.13 -37.80
N HIS A 176 0.60 -4.84 -37.62
CA HIS A 176 -0.34 -5.21 -38.68
C HIS A 176 -1.37 -4.10 -39.01
N GLY A 177 -1.22 -2.89 -38.48
CA GLY A 177 -2.15 -1.79 -38.72
C GLY A 177 -3.50 -1.90 -37.98
N VAL A 178 -3.60 -2.76 -36.97
CA VAL A 178 -4.80 -2.87 -36.13
C VAL A 178 -4.79 -1.82 -35.02
N ARG A 179 -5.88 -1.06 -34.88
CA ARG A 179 -6.06 -0.10 -33.77
C ARG A 179 -6.41 -0.84 -32.48
N VAL A 180 -5.53 -0.76 -31.47
CA VAL A 180 -5.71 -1.41 -30.17
C VAL A 180 -6.08 -0.36 -29.10
N PRO A 181 -7.24 -0.49 -28.43
CA PRO A 181 -7.59 0.38 -27.31
C PRO A 181 -6.84 -0.05 -26.05
N LEU A 182 -6.14 0.88 -25.42
CA LEU A 182 -5.32 0.64 -24.22
C LEU A 182 -5.83 1.46 -23.03
N THR A 183 -5.81 0.86 -21.85
CA THR A 183 -5.95 1.57 -20.58
C THR A 183 -4.58 1.70 -19.92
N VAL A 184 -4.23 2.92 -19.52
CA VAL A 184 -2.97 3.23 -18.82
C VAL A 184 -3.16 3.11 -17.32
N LEU A 185 -2.36 2.27 -16.68
CA LEU A 185 -2.36 2.03 -15.25
C LEU A 185 -1.01 2.46 -14.68
N TRP A 186 -1.04 3.38 -13.72
CA TRP A 186 0.16 3.92 -13.10
C TRP A 186 0.37 3.30 -11.72
N ILE A 187 1.53 2.70 -11.49
CA ILE A 187 1.89 2.11 -10.21
C ILE A 187 2.61 3.18 -9.39
N ASP A 188 1.89 3.75 -8.42
CA ASP A 188 2.37 4.82 -7.55
C ASP A 188 2.96 4.22 -6.26
N GLU A 189 4.29 4.18 -6.17
CA GLU A 189 5.11 3.66 -5.06
C GLU A 189 4.50 2.46 -4.33
N CYS A 190 4.24 1.37 -5.05
CA CYS A 190 3.70 0.16 -4.44
C CYS A 190 4.78 -0.57 -3.63
N GLN A 191 4.52 -0.82 -2.35
CA GLN A 191 5.51 -1.39 -1.43
C GLN A 191 4.85 -2.38 -0.46
N VAL A 192 5.58 -3.44 -0.09
CA VAL A 192 5.15 -4.41 0.93
C VAL A 192 5.19 -3.74 2.31
N VAL A 193 4.05 -3.70 2.99
CA VAL A 193 3.89 -3.08 4.32
C VAL A 193 3.91 -4.12 5.43
N GLY A 194 3.42 -5.34 5.14
CA GLY A 194 3.41 -6.41 6.12
C GLY A 194 3.17 -7.77 5.49
N VAL A 195 3.57 -8.80 6.22
CA VAL A 195 3.46 -10.19 5.82
C VAL A 195 2.51 -10.89 6.79
N LYS A 196 1.55 -11.65 6.24
CA LYS A 196 0.70 -12.55 7.00
C LYS A 196 1.11 -13.98 6.72
N THR A 197 1.38 -14.73 7.78
CA THR A 197 1.75 -16.14 7.71
C THR A 197 0.64 -17.05 8.22
N HIS A 198 0.67 -18.28 7.72
CA HIS A 198 -0.33 -19.30 8.06
C HIS A 198 -0.38 -19.62 9.56
N GLU A 199 0.76 -19.66 10.24
CA GLU A 199 0.86 -19.98 11.67
C GLU A 199 0.11 -19.00 12.58
N VAL A 200 0.18 -17.70 12.26
CA VAL A 200 -0.40 -16.63 13.09
C VAL A 200 -1.82 -16.27 12.63
N HIS A 201 -2.09 -16.33 11.32
CA HIS A 201 -3.33 -15.80 10.74
C HIS A 201 -4.23 -16.86 10.07
N GLY A 202 -3.77 -18.10 9.92
CA GLY A 202 -4.49 -19.17 9.22
C GLY A 202 -4.44 -19.09 7.68
N TYR A 203 -3.71 -18.12 7.11
CA TYR A 203 -3.48 -18.01 5.67
C TYR A 203 -2.23 -17.19 5.37
N THR A 204 -1.68 -17.37 4.17
CA THR A 204 -0.49 -16.65 3.69
C THR A 204 -0.89 -15.51 2.76
N ALA A 205 -0.50 -14.29 3.09
CA ALA A 205 -0.80 -13.11 2.29
C ALA A 205 0.24 -12.00 2.46
N LEU A 206 0.38 -11.17 1.43
CA LEU A 206 1.17 -9.95 1.47
C LEU A 206 0.25 -8.73 1.51
N MET A 207 0.54 -7.80 2.42
CA MET A 207 -0.12 -6.50 2.47
C MET A 207 0.71 -5.50 1.69
N LEU A 208 0.16 -4.96 0.61
CA LEU A 208 0.81 -3.89 -0.15
C LEU A 208 0.14 -2.56 0.13
N GLY A 209 0.97 -1.52 0.18
CA GLY A 209 0.54 -0.14 0.23
C GLY A 209 0.94 0.61 -1.04
N SER A 210 0.11 1.55 -1.49
CA SER A 210 0.40 2.40 -2.66
C SER A 210 -0.04 3.83 -2.44
N GLY A 211 0.69 4.72 -3.11
CA GLY A 211 0.57 6.17 -3.07
C GLY A 211 0.99 6.77 -1.74
N HIS A 212 1.24 8.08 -1.74
CA HIS A 212 1.71 8.79 -0.55
C HIS A 212 0.56 9.45 0.23
N LYS A 213 0.64 9.44 1.57
CA LYS A 213 -0.31 10.14 2.45
C LYS A 213 0.40 10.87 3.59
N ARG A 214 0.06 12.13 3.81
CA ARG A 214 0.64 12.95 4.89
C ARG A 214 0.27 12.38 6.27
N GLN A 215 1.20 12.43 7.24
CA GLN A 215 1.01 11.91 8.60
C GLN A 215 -0.25 12.46 9.28
N LYS A 216 -0.52 13.78 9.17
CA LYS A 216 -1.70 14.42 9.77
C LYS A 216 -3.05 13.93 9.23
N CYS A 217 -3.07 13.28 8.07
CA CYS A 217 -4.28 12.74 7.45
C CYS A 217 -4.51 11.26 7.81
N LEU A 218 -3.59 10.62 8.53
CA LEU A 218 -3.69 9.23 8.95
C LEU A 218 -4.25 9.14 10.38
N ALA A 219 -4.98 8.06 10.64
CA ALA A 219 -5.34 7.71 12.01
C ALA A 219 -4.08 7.32 12.80
N PRO A 220 -3.99 7.63 14.11
CA PRO A 220 -2.82 7.32 14.93
C PRO A 220 -2.42 5.83 14.91
N SER A 221 -3.40 4.92 14.86
CA SER A 221 -3.17 3.48 14.76
C SER A 221 -2.51 3.08 13.44
N GLN A 222 -2.96 3.65 12.32
CA GLN A 222 -2.37 3.43 11.00
C GLN A 222 -0.95 3.99 10.94
N ALA A 223 -0.73 5.19 11.50
CA ALA A 223 0.60 5.79 11.57
C ALA A 223 1.57 4.91 12.38
N GLY A 224 1.16 4.44 13.55
CA GLY A 224 1.97 3.52 14.37
C GLY A 224 2.30 2.20 13.65
N PHE A 225 1.37 1.68 12.85
CA PHE A 225 1.59 0.49 12.03
C PHE A 225 2.70 0.69 10.98
N PHE A 226 2.66 1.80 10.22
CA PHE A 226 3.70 2.12 9.23
C PHE A 226 5.06 2.39 9.87
N LEU A 227 5.08 3.12 11.00
CA LEU A 227 6.32 3.41 11.74
C LEU A 227 6.98 2.13 12.28
N LYS A 228 6.17 1.17 12.78
CA LYS A 228 6.66 -0.13 13.22
C LYS A 228 7.23 -0.95 12.08
N ALA A 229 6.64 -0.84 10.88
CA ALA A 229 7.12 -1.53 9.68
C ALA A 229 8.35 -0.84 9.05
N GLY A 230 8.68 0.39 9.44
CA GLY A 230 9.76 1.18 8.81
C GLY A 230 9.43 1.62 7.38
N VAL A 231 8.14 1.70 7.01
CA VAL A 231 7.67 1.99 5.65
C VAL A 231 7.05 3.40 5.60
N PRO A 232 7.23 4.16 4.50
CA PRO A 232 6.57 5.45 4.34
C PRO A 232 5.04 5.33 4.37
N PHE A 233 4.37 6.41 4.73
CA PHE A 233 2.92 6.47 4.87
C PHE A 233 2.20 6.28 3.53
N LYS A 234 1.42 5.19 3.42
CA LYS A 234 0.70 4.86 2.19
C LYS A 234 -0.77 5.31 2.21
N LYS A 235 -1.32 5.64 1.03
CA LYS A 235 -2.70 6.10 0.85
C LYS A 235 -3.71 4.96 0.88
N LEU A 236 -3.41 3.88 0.16
CA LEU A 236 -4.23 2.67 0.09
C LEU A 236 -3.40 1.49 0.58
N VAL A 237 -4.02 0.59 1.34
CA VAL A 237 -3.45 -0.71 1.72
C VAL A 237 -4.44 -1.79 1.32
N ALA A 238 -3.96 -2.86 0.72
CA ALA A 238 -4.75 -4.04 0.40
C ALA A 238 -3.91 -5.30 0.55
N GLU A 239 -4.58 -6.45 0.48
CA GLU A 239 -3.96 -7.76 0.73
C GLU A 239 -4.08 -8.65 -0.49
N TRP A 240 -3.02 -9.41 -0.76
CA TRP A 240 -2.99 -10.44 -1.80
C TRP A 240 -2.71 -11.79 -1.16
N PRO A 241 -3.57 -12.80 -1.37
CA PRO A 241 -3.21 -14.16 -1.02
C PRO A 241 -2.08 -14.60 -1.95
N VAL A 242 -0.99 -15.08 -1.35
CA VAL A 242 0.20 -15.55 -2.05
C VAL A 242 0.61 -16.91 -1.51
N SER A 243 1.34 -17.65 -2.32
CA SER A 243 1.96 -18.90 -1.89
C SER A 243 3.22 -18.61 -1.03
N PRO A 244 3.63 -19.54 -0.15
CA PRO A 244 4.73 -19.30 0.79
C PRO A 244 6.09 -19.05 0.10
N ASP A 245 6.30 -19.63 -1.08
CA ASP A 245 7.45 -19.41 -1.95
C ASP A 245 7.48 -18.00 -2.58
N ALA A 246 6.33 -17.32 -2.71
CA ALA A 246 6.19 -15.98 -3.25
C ALA A 246 6.25 -14.88 -2.16
N LEU A 247 6.64 -15.22 -0.93
CA LEU A 247 6.79 -14.25 0.16
C LEU A 247 7.96 -13.29 -0.07
N LEU A 248 7.71 -12.02 0.24
CA LEU A 248 8.64 -10.91 0.09
C LEU A 248 8.87 -10.22 1.44
N PRO A 249 10.10 -9.72 1.70
CA PRO A 249 10.37 -8.95 2.89
C PRO A 249 9.60 -7.62 2.91
N VAL A 250 9.26 -7.16 4.11
CA VAL A 250 8.64 -5.85 4.33
C VAL A 250 9.58 -4.77 3.80
N GLY A 251 9.02 -3.78 3.11
CA GLY A 251 9.78 -2.70 2.48
C GLY A 251 10.14 -2.94 1.00
N THR A 252 9.93 -4.15 0.46
CA THR A 252 10.17 -4.42 -0.96
C THR A 252 9.24 -3.58 -1.85
N ARG A 253 9.80 -2.87 -2.84
CA ARG A 253 9.03 -2.09 -3.83
C ARG A 253 8.63 -2.96 -5.01
N ILE A 254 7.42 -2.74 -5.54
CA ILE A 254 6.87 -3.43 -6.71
C ILE A 254 6.56 -2.37 -7.78
N GLY A 255 7.27 -2.44 -8.90
CA GLY A 255 7.14 -1.50 -10.02
C GLY A 255 6.48 -2.10 -11.26
N GLY A 256 6.55 -1.36 -12.37
CA GLY A 256 6.03 -1.80 -13.69
C GLY A 256 6.71 -3.09 -14.19
N ALA A 257 8.01 -3.23 -13.94
CA ALA A 257 8.83 -4.38 -14.35
C ALA A 257 8.39 -5.73 -13.73
N HIS A 258 7.47 -5.71 -12.75
CA HIS A 258 6.85 -6.93 -12.24
C HIS A 258 6.03 -7.67 -13.31
N PHE A 259 5.49 -6.94 -14.28
CA PHE A 259 4.70 -7.50 -15.39
C PHE A 259 5.52 -7.54 -16.67
N VAL A 260 5.25 -8.56 -17.49
CA VAL A 260 5.88 -8.72 -18.81
C VAL A 260 4.84 -8.46 -19.90
N ALA A 261 5.25 -7.84 -21.00
CA ALA A 261 4.36 -7.64 -22.15
C ALA A 261 3.95 -9.00 -22.74
N GLY A 262 2.67 -9.17 -23.06
CA GLY A 262 2.09 -10.45 -23.49
C GLY A 262 1.49 -11.29 -22.36
N GLN A 263 1.78 -10.95 -21.10
CA GLN A 263 1.17 -11.56 -19.94
C GLN A 263 -0.34 -11.27 -19.87
N ARG A 264 -1.13 -12.21 -19.31
CA ARG A 264 -2.56 -11.98 -18.99
C ARG A 264 -2.76 -11.69 -17.51
N VAL A 265 -3.51 -10.63 -17.21
CA VAL A 265 -3.76 -10.11 -15.86
C VAL A 265 -5.25 -9.99 -15.57
N ASP A 266 -5.63 -10.12 -14.30
CA ASP A 266 -6.96 -9.80 -13.83
C ASP A 266 -6.95 -8.44 -13.14
N VAL A 267 -7.87 -7.55 -13.53
CA VAL A 267 -7.96 -6.19 -12.97
C VAL A 267 -9.23 -6.06 -12.15
N THR A 268 -9.07 -5.82 -10.86
CA THR A 268 -10.18 -5.62 -9.92
C THR A 268 -10.28 -4.15 -9.54
N GLY A 269 -11.47 -3.59 -9.52
CA GLY A 269 -11.67 -2.20 -9.10
C GLY A 269 -13.12 -1.90 -8.75
N TRP A 270 -13.34 -0.67 -8.32
CA TRP A 270 -14.70 -0.16 -8.09
C TRP A 270 -15.27 0.39 -9.38
N THR A 271 -16.47 -0.07 -9.72
CA THR A 271 -17.21 0.43 -10.88
C THR A 271 -17.66 1.88 -10.67
N LYS A 272 -17.81 2.63 -11.77
CA LYS A 272 -18.28 4.03 -11.72
C LYS A 272 -19.67 4.09 -11.09
N TRP A 273 -19.80 4.91 -10.04
CA TRP A 273 -21.10 5.18 -9.40
C TRP A 273 -22.05 5.88 -10.36
N ARG A 274 -23.29 5.39 -10.42
CA ARG A 274 -24.36 5.98 -11.27
C ARG A 274 -25.57 6.44 -10.46
N GLY A 275 -25.56 6.36 -9.11
CA GLY A 275 -26.70 6.75 -8.29
C GLY A 275 -27.87 5.75 -8.36
N PHE A 276 -29.07 6.21 -8.02
CA PHE A 276 -30.30 5.41 -8.14
C PHE A 276 -30.71 5.32 -9.61
N GLN A 277 -30.79 4.11 -10.14
CA GLN A 277 -31.09 3.85 -11.55
C GLN A 277 -32.39 3.07 -11.71
N GLY A 278 -33.17 3.45 -12.73
CA GLY A 278 -34.37 2.73 -13.15
C GLY A 278 -34.05 1.34 -13.73
N VAL A 279 -35.08 0.49 -13.84
CA VAL A 279 -34.94 -0.91 -14.27
C VAL A 279 -34.36 -1.08 -15.67
N MET A 280 -34.67 -0.19 -16.59
CA MET A 280 -34.17 -0.24 -17.96
C MET A 280 -32.64 -0.10 -17.99
N ARG A 281 -32.07 0.84 -17.24
CA ARG A 281 -30.62 1.07 -17.21
C ARG A 281 -29.88 0.09 -16.31
N ARG A 282 -30.47 -0.31 -15.19
CA ARG A 282 -29.84 -1.21 -14.22
C ARG A 282 -29.80 -2.66 -14.72
N TRP A 283 -30.87 -3.13 -15.38
CA TRP A 283 -31.06 -4.52 -15.75
C TRP A 283 -31.28 -4.77 -17.24
N GLY A 284 -31.35 -3.72 -18.07
CA GLY A 284 -31.62 -3.87 -19.50
C GLY A 284 -33.06 -4.26 -19.84
N PHE A 285 -34.04 -3.96 -18.96
CA PHE A 285 -35.44 -4.24 -19.24
C PHE A 285 -35.93 -3.44 -20.45
N LYS A 286 -36.77 -4.07 -21.28
CA LYS A 286 -37.56 -3.37 -22.29
C LYS A 286 -38.59 -2.46 -21.60
N GLY A 287 -38.93 -1.35 -22.24
CA GLY A 287 -40.03 -0.48 -21.82
C GLY A 287 -41.36 -0.92 -22.43
N GLN A 288 -42.44 -0.28 -22.03
CA GLN A 288 -43.73 -0.37 -22.71
C GLN A 288 -43.72 0.51 -23.98
N PRO A 289 -44.61 0.26 -24.97
CA PRO A 289 -44.66 1.10 -26.16
C PRO A 289 -44.90 2.57 -25.80
N ALA A 290 -44.36 3.47 -26.63
CA ALA A 290 -44.52 4.91 -26.45
C ALA A 290 -45.90 5.39 -26.93
N SER A 291 -46.50 4.71 -27.90
CA SER A 291 -47.81 4.99 -28.50
C SER A 291 -48.85 3.91 -28.13
N HIS A 292 -50.04 3.98 -28.75
CA HIS A 292 -51.15 3.02 -28.59
C HIS A 292 -51.76 2.98 -27.18
N GLY A 293 -51.95 4.16 -26.57
CA GLY A 293 -52.76 4.30 -25.35
C GLY A 293 -52.07 3.94 -24.04
N VAL A 294 -50.74 3.74 -24.04
CA VAL A 294 -49.98 3.52 -22.80
C VAL A 294 -49.97 4.80 -21.96
N SER A 295 -50.54 4.74 -20.76
CA SER A 295 -50.54 5.85 -19.80
C SER A 295 -49.44 5.66 -18.74
N LEU A 296 -48.50 6.62 -18.68
CA LEU A 296 -47.48 6.82 -17.61
C LEU A 296 -46.53 5.65 -17.31
N SER A 297 -46.61 4.54 -18.04
CA SER A 297 -45.92 3.27 -17.72
C SER A 297 -44.81 2.91 -18.70
N HIS A 298 -44.40 3.82 -19.60
CA HIS A 298 -43.37 3.59 -20.61
C HIS A 298 -42.06 3.02 -20.07
N ARG A 299 -41.67 3.39 -18.84
CA ARG A 299 -40.44 2.93 -18.17
C ARG A 299 -40.69 2.09 -16.92
N ALA A 300 -41.93 1.68 -16.69
CA ALA A 300 -42.30 0.85 -15.55
C ALA A 300 -41.71 -0.58 -15.69
N PRO A 301 -41.43 -1.28 -14.58
CA PRO A 301 -40.89 -2.64 -14.61
C PRO A 301 -41.87 -3.71 -15.11
N GLY A 302 -43.16 -3.39 -15.24
CA GLY A 302 -44.20 -4.37 -15.49
C GLY A 302 -44.50 -5.22 -14.25
N ALA A 303 -45.06 -6.42 -14.47
CA ALA A 303 -45.44 -7.33 -13.39
C ALA A 303 -44.23 -7.86 -12.61
N ILE A 304 -44.28 -7.73 -11.27
CA ILE A 304 -43.18 -8.14 -10.38
C ILE A 304 -43.36 -9.53 -9.77
N GLY A 305 -44.58 -10.04 -9.72
CA GLY A 305 -44.93 -11.34 -9.13
C GLY A 305 -46.20 -11.93 -9.74
N ASN A 306 -46.57 -13.11 -9.23
CA ASN A 306 -47.80 -13.82 -9.60
C ASN A 306 -48.94 -13.48 -8.62
N ARG A 307 -50.16 -13.93 -8.92
CA ARG A 307 -51.38 -13.63 -8.14
C ARG A 307 -51.45 -14.38 -6.80
N GLN A 308 -52.01 -15.60 -6.78
CA GLN A 308 -52.28 -16.33 -5.54
C GLN A 308 -51.02 -17.03 -5.01
N ASP A 309 -50.44 -17.92 -5.81
CA ASP A 309 -49.21 -18.61 -5.46
C ASP A 309 -48.05 -17.99 -6.26
N PRO A 310 -46.99 -17.46 -5.61
CA PRO A 310 -46.55 -17.65 -4.21
C PRO A 310 -46.97 -16.55 -3.20
N GLY A 311 -47.87 -15.63 -3.55
CA GLY A 311 -48.35 -14.56 -2.66
C GLY A 311 -47.30 -13.55 -2.21
N ARG A 312 -46.11 -13.55 -2.83
CA ARG A 312 -44.97 -12.68 -2.51
C ARG A 312 -44.07 -12.45 -3.71
N VAL A 313 -43.26 -11.41 -3.65
CA VAL A 313 -42.17 -11.20 -4.61
C VAL A 313 -40.95 -12.02 -4.19
N TRP A 314 -40.38 -12.80 -5.10
CA TRP A 314 -39.18 -13.59 -4.85
C TRP A 314 -37.98 -12.70 -4.45
N LYS A 315 -37.18 -13.16 -3.48
CA LYS A 315 -35.93 -12.49 -3.10
C LYS A 315 -34.98 -12.45 -4.31
N GLY A 316 -34.26 -11.35 -4.47
CA GLY A 316 -33.38 -11.13 -5.63
C GLY A 316 -34.10 -10.72 -6.91
N LYS A 317 -35.40 -10.43 -6.88
CA LYS A 317 -36.13 -9.87 -8.03
C LYS A 317 -35.46 -8.56 -8.49
N LYS A 318 -35.23 -8.48 -9.81
CA LYS A 318 -34.61 -7.31 -10.47
C LYS A 318 -35.55 -6.10 -10.40
N LEU A 319 -35.15 -5.10 -9.61
CA LEU A 319 -35.89 -3.87 -9.32
C LEU A 319 -34.99 -2.62 -9.44
N PRO A 320 -35.54 -1.40 -9.55
CA PRO A 320 -34.72 -0.20 -9.63
C PRO A 320 -33.91 -0.01 -8.33
N GLY A 321 -32.82 0.73 -8.40
CA GLY A 321 -31.97 0.93 -7.23
C GLY A 321 -30.58 1.46 -7.55
N CYS A 322 -29.76 1.56 -6.51
CA CYS A 322 -28.37 2.00 -6.62
C CYS A 322 -27.58 1.11 -7.59
N MET A 323 -26.83 1.76 -8.49
CA MET A 323 -26.01 1.10 -9.51
C MET A 323 -24.58 1.65 -9.50
N GLY A 324 -23.60 0.75 -9.53
CA GLY A 324 -22.17 1.07 -9.52
C GLY A 324 -21.60 1.13 -8.10
N ASN A 325 -20.36 1.62 -7.97
CA ASN A 325 -19.58 1.55 -6.71
C ASN A 325 -19.46 0.12 -6.13
N GLU A 326 -19.64 -0.88 -6.98
CA GLU A 326 -19.43 -2.28 -6.65
C GLU A 326 -18.03 -2.70 -7.09
N ARG A 327 -17.41 -3.60 -6.31
CA ARG A 327 -16.14 -4.23 -6.66
C ARG A 327 -16.39 -5.26 -7.77
N ARG A 328 -15.74 -5.08 -8.92
CA ARG A 328 -15.80 -6.00 -10.06
C ARG A 328 -14.40 -6.32 -10.56
N THR A 329 -14.24 -7.52 -11.09
CA THR A 329 -12.99 -7.99 -11.69
C THR A 329 -13.24 -8.23 -13.18
N VAL A 330 -12.38 -7.65 -14.01
CA VAL A 330 -12.28 -8.03 -15.43
C VAL A 330 -11.14 -9.01 -15.52
N HIS A 331 -11.46 -10.21 -16.01
CA HIS A 331 -10.50 -11.30 -16.10
C HIS A 331 -9.80 -11.29 -17.44
N ASN A 332 -8.59 -11.86 -17.47
CA ASN A 332 -7.89 -12.21 -18.70
C ASN A 332 -7.57 -11.02 -19.62
N CYS A 333 -7.25 -9.87 -19.03
CA CYS A 333 -6.82 -8.70 -19.79
C CYS A 333 -5.36 -8.88 -20.25
N LEU A 334 -5.08 -8.55 -21.51
CA LEU A 334 -3.71 -8.63 -22.06
C LEU A 334 -2.89 -7.40 -21.65
N VAL A 335 -1.70 -7.61 -21.11
CA VAL A 335 -0.70 -6.55 -20.93
C VAL A 335 -0.04 -6.31 -22.28
N TYR A 336 -0.33 -5.15 -22.88
CA TYR A 336 0.16 -4.81 -24.21
C TYR A 336 1.54 -4.17 -24.16
N LYS A 337 1.77 -3.28 -23.19
CA LYS A 337 3.00 -2.51 -23.10
C LYS A 337 3.35 -2.22 -21.64
N VAL A 338 4.63 -2.27 -21.30
CA VAL A 338 5.13 -1.99 -19.95
C VAL A 338 6.27 -1.00 -20.06
N ASP A 339 6.12 0.15 -19.39
CA ASP A 339 7.16 1.15 -19.23
C ASP A 339 7.65 1.10 -17.78
N ALA A 340 8.81 0.48 -17.58
CA ALA A 340 9.39 0.30 -16.26
C ALA A 340 9.87 1.62 -15.65
N SER A 341 10.40 2.54 -16.47
CA SER A 341 10.95 3.82 -16.03
C SER A 341 9.88 4.72 -15.39
N ARG A 342 8.68 4.78 -16.00
CA ARG A 342 7.55 5.59 -15.54
C ARG A 342 6.58 4.80 -14.65
N ASN A 343 6.86 3.51 -14.41
CA ASN A 343 5.98 2.59 -13.70
C ASN A 343 4.55 2.56 -14.31
N LEU A 344 4.46 2.53 -15.65
CA LEU A 344 3.19 2.46 -16.37
C LEU A 344 2.98 1.06 -16.97
N VAL A 345 1.77 0.55 -16.81
CA VAL A 345 1.32 -0.71 -17.42
C VAL A 345 0.14 -0.41 -18.33
N TYR A 346 0.24 -0.81 -19.58
CA TYR A 346 -0.79 -0.63 -20.60
C TYR A 346 -1.53 -1.95 -20.79
N VAL A 347 -2.81 -1.93 -20.46
CA VAL A 347 -3.67 -3.11 -20.55
C VAL A 347 -4.65 -2.92 -21.70
N ARG A 348 -4.76 -3.92 -22.57
CA ARG A 348 -5.72 -3.91 -23.68
C ARG A 348 -7.15 -3.95 -23.15
N GLY A 349 -7.98 -3.02 -23.62
CA GLY A 349 -9.42 -2.98 -23.35
C GLY A 349 -9.80 -2.15 -22.12
N GLN A 350 -10.88 -2.57 -21.47
CA GLN A 350 -11.57 -1.77 -20.45
C GLN A 350 -11.22 -2.20 -19.01
N VAL A 351 -11.01 -1.21 -18.15
CA VAL A 351 -10.77 -1.39 -16.71
C VAL A 351 -11.89 -0.74 -15.90
N PRO A 352 -12.38 -1.38 -14.83
CA PRO A 352 -13.46 -0.82 -14.00
C PRO A 352 -13.04 0.49 -13.33
N GLY A 353 -13.99 1.44 -13.30
CA GLY A 353 -13.85 2.70 -12.57
C GLY A 353 -13.46 3.90 -13.43
N PRO A 354 -13.63 5.12 -12.89
CA PRO A 354 -13.17 6.36 -13.53
C PRO A 354 -11.64 6.49 -13.49
N ALA A 355 -11.08 7.39 -14.30
CA ALA A 355 -9.69 7.80 -14.17
C ALA A 355 -9.41 8.41 -12.78
N GLY A 356 -8.18 8.23 -12.27
CA GLY A 356 -7.75 8.61 -10.93
C GLY A 356 -8.15 7.63 -9.82
N ARG A 357 -8.94 6.59 -10.11
CA ARG A 357 -9.30 5.57 -9.10
C ARG A 357 -8.26 4.46 -9.06
N SER A 358 -7.99 3.95 -7.85
CA SER A 358 -7.14 2.79 -7.65
C SER A 358 -7.79 1.50 -8.15
N VAL A 359 -6.99 0.65 -8.77
CA VAL A 359 -7.30 -0.67 -9.25
C VAL A 359 -6.26 -1.65 -8.72
N PHE A 360 -6.66 -2.90 -8.58
CA PHE A 360 -5.80 -4.00 -8.12
C PHE A 360 -5.51 -4.90 -9.31
N LEU A 361 -4.24 -5.05 -9.64
CA LEU A 361 -3.79 -6.02 -10.61
C LEU A 361 -3.29 -7.28 -9.91
N ARG A 362 -3.44 -8.39 -10.60
CA ARG A 362 -2.85 -9.68 -10.26
C ARG A 362 -2.69 -10.49 -11.55
N ASP A 363 -1.86 -11.50 -11.50
CA ASP A 363 -1.75 -12.47 -12.59
C ASP A 363 -3.11 -13.16 -12.81
N SER A 364 -3.44 -13.48 -14.06
CA SER A 364 -4.77 -14.01 -14.36
C SER A 364 -4.96 -15.41 -13.77
N ARG A 365 -6.04 -15.57 -12.99
CA ARG A 365 -6.37 -16.88 -12.42
C ARG A 365 -6.90 -17.88 -13.45
N LEU A 366 -7.46 -17.39 -14.55
CA LEU A 366 -8.07 -18.22 -15.59
C LEU A 366 -7.04 -18.77 -16.59
N ALA A 367 -5.82 -18.24 -16.61
CA ALA A 367 -4.78 -18.73 -17.50
C ALA A 367 -4.24 -20.10 -17.04
N ASN A 368 -4.15 -21.04 -17.99
CA ASN A 368 -3.60 -22.38 -17.81
C ASN A 368 -2.09 -22.35 -17.51
N SER A 369 -1.55 -23.37 -16.84
CA SER A 369 -0.14 -23.39 -16.44
C SER A 369 0.83 -23.29 -17.62
N ALA A 370 0.53 -23.98 -18.73
CA ALA A 370 1.33 -23.90 -19.95
C ALA A 370 1.47 -22.47 -20.49
N LEU A 371 0.38 -21.69 -20.49
CA LEU A 371 0.41 -20.28 -20.90
C LEU A 371 1.21 -19.41 -19.93
N ARG A 372 1.17 -19.72 -18.63
CA ARG A 372 1.94 -18.98 -17.61
C ARG A 372 3.44 -19.19 -17.79
N ALA A 373 3.85 -20.42 -18.09
CA ALA A 373 5.25 -20.75 -18.36
C ALA A 373 5.81 -19.99 -19.57
N THR A 374 4.99 -19.76 -20.61
CA THR A 374 5.42 -19.02 -21.81
C THR A 374 5.79 -17.57 -21.54
N TRP A 375 5.25 -16.93 -20.50
CA TRP A 375 5.42 -15.50 -20.28
C TRP A 375 6.79 -15.10 -19.72
N GLY A 376 7.58 -16.05 -19.18
CA GLY A 376 8.90 -15.74 -18.60
C GLY A 376 8.86 -14.71 -17.47
N VAL A 377 7.82 -14.74 -16.65
CA VAL A 377 7.59 -13.73 -15.60
C VAL A 377 8.66 -13.81 -14.49
N PRO A 378 9.16 -12.67 -13.97
CA PRO A 378 10.10 -12.67 -12.86
C PRO A 378 9.41 -13.14 -11.56
N PHE A 379 10.06 -14.05 -10.83
CA PHE A 379 9.55 -14.64 -9.60
C PHE A 379 10.61 -14.57 -8.47
N PRO A 380 10.24 -14.17 -7.24
CA PRO A 380 8.91 -13.78 -6.75
C PRO A 380 8.43 -12.41 -7.24
N THR A 381 9.35 -11.49 -7.52
CA THR A 381 9.14 -10.18 -8.18
C THR A 381 10.37 -9.83 -9.01
N HIS A 382 10.30 -8.77 -9.82
CA HIS A 382 11.49 -8.21 -10.45
C HIS A 382 12.44 -7.63 -9.39
N ILE A 383 13.67 -8.13 -9.34
CA ILE A 383 14.72 -7.65 -8.44
C ILE A 383 15.63 -6.73 -9.26
N PRO A 384 15.68 -5.41 -8.97
CA PRO A 384 16.57 -4.52 -9.70
C PRO A 384 18.02 -4.89 -9.41
N SER A 385 18.86 -4.87 -10.46
CA SER A 385 20.32 -4.88 -10.30
C SER A 385 20.74 -3.66 -9.45
N PRO A 386 21.75 -3.76 -8.57
CA PRO A 386 22.22 -2.64 -7.75
C PRO A 386 22.56 -1.38 -8.58
N GLU A 387 23.08 -1.54 -9.80
CA GLU A 387 23.36 -0.43 -10.72
C GLU A 387 22.09 0.28 -11.21
N ALA A 388 21.03 -0.49 -11.49
CA ALA A 388 19.74 0.05 -11.94
C ALA A 388 18.96 0.72 -10.80
N ALA A 389 19.12 0.26 -9.56
CA ALA A 389 18.51 0.88 -8.39
C ALA A 389 19.11 2.27 -8.08
N ALA A 390 20.39 2.48 -8.41
CA ALA A 390 21.06 3.78 -8.26
C ALA A 390 20.67 4.80 -9.34
N ALA A 391 20.13 4.32 -10.48
CA ALA A 391 19.68 5.15 -11.60
C ALA A 391 18.23 5.66 -11.46
N GLU A 392 17.52 5.37 -10.35
CA GLU A 392 16.20 5.97 -10.12
C GLU A 392 16.32 7.50 -10.01
N PRO A 393 15.64 8.29 -10.87
CA PRO A 393 15.69 9.74 -10.79
C PRO A 393 15.09 10.21 -9.45
N ALA A 394 15.70 11.23 -8.84
CA ALA A 394 15.23 11.78 -7.58
C ALA A 394 13.77 12.27 -7.72
N PRO A 395 12.94 12.13 -6.66
CA PRO A 395 11.55 12.57 -6.71
C PRO A 395 11.48 14.09 -6.87
N GLY A 396 11.24 14.56 -8.10
CA GLY A 396 11.11 15.99 -8.43
C GLY A 396 11.81 16.43 -9.72
N ASP A 397 12.67 15.61 -10.31
CA ASP A 397 13.37 15.95 -11.55
C ASP A 397 12.46 15.81 -12.77
N VAL A 398 11.83 16.92 -13.18
CA VAL A 398 11.06 17.07 -14.43
C VAL A 398 11.94 17.14 -15.69
N THR A 399 13.27 17.17 -15.52
CA THR A 399 14.28 17.18 -16.59
C THR A 399 14.67 15.79 -17.08
N ALA A 400 14.10 14.71 -16.51
CA ALA A 400 14.34 13.36 -16.98
C ALA A 400 14.00 13.27 -18.48
N ALA A 401 15.02 12.95 -19.28
CA ALA A 401 14.93 12.72 -20.71
C ALA A 401 13.75 11.78 -21.02
N LEU A 402 13.19 11.88 -22.24
CA LEU A 402 12.26 10.86 -22.72
C LEU A 402 12.91 9.49 -22.44
N PRO A 403 12.19 8.55 -21.81
CA PRO A 403 12.75 7.25 -21.49
C PRO A 403 13.23 6.62 -22.79
N ASP A 404 14.42 6.03 -22.74
CA ASP A 404 14.98 5.34 -23.90
C ASP A 404 13.92 4.37 -24.45
N PRO A 405 13.59 4.42 -25.75
CA PRO A 405 12.52 3.60 -26.32
C PRO A 405 12.77 2.10 -26.13
N ALA A 406 14.01 1.70 -25.87
CA ALA A 406 14.41 0.33 -25.55
C ALA A 406 13.94 -0.16 -24.16
N SER A 407 13.63 0.74 -23.22
CA SER A 407 13.14 0.37 -21.88
C SER A 407 11.69 -0.09 -21.84
N VAL A 408 10.97 0.06 -22.97
CA VAL A 408 9.55 -0.18 -23.06
C VAL A 408 9.28 -1.52 -23.73
N GLY A 409 8.82 -2.50 -22.95
CA GLY A 409 8.40 -3.79 -23.47
C GLY A 409 7.06 -3.67 -24.17
N VAL A 410 6.98 -4.04 -25.45
CA VAL A 410 5.74 -4.03 -26.24
C VAL A 410 5.43 -5.45 -26.70
N TYR A 411 4.18 -5.86 -26.52
CA TYR A 411 3.65 -7.11 -27.03
C TYR A 411 3.42 -6.99 -28.53
N ARG A 412 4.04 -7.88 -29.29
CA ARG A 412 3.82 -8.03 -30.73
C ARG A 412 2.95 -9.24 -30.96
N ASN A 413 1.86 -9.07 -31.70
CA ASN A 413 0.99 -10.18 -32.03
C ASN A 413 1.67 -11.05 -33.11
N PRO A 414 1.99 -12.33 -32.81
CA PRO A 414 2.65 -13.20 -33.80
C PRO A 414 1.72 -13.60 -34.94
N ALA A 415 0.40 -13.53 -34.74
CA ALA A 415 -0.59 -13.87 -35.76
C ALA A 415 -1.03 -12.62 -36.51
N ASP A 416 -0.73 -12.54 -37.81
CA ASP A 416 -1.26 -11.52 -38.70
C ASP A 416 -2.77 -11.77 -38.92
N PRO A 417 -3.66 -10.87 -38.46
CA PRO A 417 -5.10 -11.03 -38.63
C PRO A 417 -5.55 -10.90 -40.09
N TYR A 418 -4.74 -10.30 -40.96
CA TYR A 418 -5.04 -10.13 -42.38
C TYR A 418 -4.44 -11.23 -43.26
N ARG A 419 -3.77 -12.21 -42.66
CA ARG A 419 -3.16 -13.33 -43.37
C ARG A 419 -4.15 -14.09 -44.25
N MET A 420 -5.35 -14.40 -43.73
CA MET A 420 -6.41 -15.07 -44.49
C MET A 420 -6.75 -14.31 -45.78
N TYR A 421 -6.92 -12.98 -45.68
CA TYR A 421 -7.22 -12.17 -46.86
C TYR A 421 -6.06 -12.12 -47.85
N ARG A 422 -4.82 -12.07 -47.36
CA ARG A 422 -3.62 -12.11 -48.21
C ARG A 422 -3.44 -13.45 -48.94
N GLU A 423 -3.89 -14.55 -48.33
CA GLU A 423 -3.82 -15.90 -48.91
C GLU A 423 -5.02 -16.22 -49.81
N GLU A 424 -6.23 -15.75 -49.47
CA GLU A 424 -7.46 -15.99 -50.27
C GLU A 424 -7.57 -15.10 -51.51
N THR A 425 -7.03 -13.87 -51.43
CA THR A 425 -6.96 -13.00 -52.59
C THR A 425 -5.52 -12.95 -53.06
N ASP A 426 -5.25 -13.42 -54.29
CA ASP A 426 -3.98 -13.24 -55.01
C ASP A 426 -3.63 -11.75 -55.25
N TYR A 427 -4.27 -10.81 -54.54
CA TYR A 427 -4.19 -9.36 -54.67
C TYR A 427 -2.78 -8.79 -54.46
N PHE A 428 -1.93 -9.48 -53.69
CA PHE A 428 -0.56 -9.02 -53.39
C PHE A 428 0.53 -9.88 -54.01
N GLN A 429 0.20 -10.85 -54.88
CA GLN A 429 1.20 -11.61 -55.63
C GLN A 429 1.87 -10.68 -56.66
N GLY A 430 3.02 -10.11 -56.30
CA GLY A 430 3.82 -9.22 -57.16
C GLY A 430 4.30 -7.93 -56.50
N ILE A 431 3.79 -7.58 -55.30
CA ILE A 431 4.24 -6.37 -54.59
C ILE A 431 5.32 -6.75 -53.57
N THR A 432 6.59 -6.59 -53.96
CA THR A 432 7.73 -6.63 -53.04
C THR A 432 7.76 -5.35 -52.21
N TRP A 433 7.11 -5.36 -51.05
CA TRP A 433 7.23 -4.28 -50.08
C TRP A 433 8.65 -4.25 -49.52
N LYS A 434 9.37 -3.14 -49.73
CA LYS A 434 10.64 -2.89 -49.03
C LYS A 434 10.31 -2.49 -47.60
N LYS A 435 11.08 -2.99 -46.63
CA LYS A 435 10.89 -2.68 -45.20
C LYS A 435 11.13 -1.17 -44.99
N GLY A 436 10.06 -0.40 -44.81
CA GLY A 436 10.12 1.04 -44.55
C GLY A 436 9.22 1.93 -45.43
N ASP A 437 8.53 1.35 -46.43
CA ASP A 437 7.50 2.05 -47.22
C ASP A 437 6.10 1.98 -46.58
#